data_AF-A0A922MYS4-F1
#
_entry.id   AF-A0A922MYS4-F1
#
_cell.length_a   1.000
_cell.length_b   1.000
_cell.length_c   1.000
_cell.angle_alpha   90.00
_cell.angle_beta   90.00
_cell.angle_gamma   90.00
#
_symmetry.space_group_name_H-M   'P 1'
#
loop_
_entity.id
_entity.type
_entity.pdbx_description
1 polymer ?
#
loop_
_entity_poly.entity_id
_entity_poly.type
_entity_poly.pdbx_seq_one_letter_code
_entity_poly.pdbx_strand_id
1 'polypeptide(L)'
;MKNVKEVKEIQTIVHGVIMNLPVPFPLPQPDACKDNGLTCPLPKYHTTMPILKSYPKVKVDVKWELKDEASEDLVCILIPARLQ
;
A
#
# COMPACT_ATOMS: atom_id res chain seq x y z
N MET A 1 -19.52 22.99 -2.46
CA MET A 1 -19.96 21.60 -2.22
C MET A 1 -18.79 20.70 -2.60
N LYS A 2 -18.22 19.94 -1.66
CA LYS A 2 -17.12 19.01 -1.98
C LYS A 2 -17.74 17.77 -2.62
N ASN A 3 -17.45 17.53 -3.90
CA ASN A 3 -17.87 16.30 -4.59
C ASN A 3 -17.20 15.11 -3.88
N VAL A 4 -17.99 14.30 -3.18
CA VAL A 4 -17.53 13.03 -2.62
C VAL A 4 -17.56 12.03 -3.77
N LYS A 5 -16.39 11.67 -4.29
CA LYS A 5 -16.27 10.56 -5.26
C LYS A 5 -16.57 9.27 -4.50
N GLU A 6 -17.57 8.52 -4.95
CA GLU A 6 -17.85 7.18 -4.45
C GLU A 6 -16.73 6.25 -4.93
N VAL A 7 -15.99 5.64 -4.01
CA VAL A 7 -14.90 4.70 -4.30
C VAL A 7 -15.44 3.29 -4.11
N LYS A 8 -15.39 2.48 -5.16
CA LYS A 8 -15.97 1.11 -5.15
C LYS A 8 -14.95 0.05 -4.77
N GLU A 9 -13.71 0.26 -5.16
CA GLU A 9 -12.60 -0.64 -4.90
C GLU A 9 -11.36 0.19 -4.53
N ILE A 10 -10.57 -0.31 -3.58
CA ILE A 10 -9.29 0.28 -3.23
C ILE A 10 -8.22 -0.79 -3.36
N GLN A 11 -7.32 -0.63 -4.32
CA GLN A 11 -6.19 -1.53 -4.52
C GLN A 11 -4.97 -1.04 -3.76
N THR A 12 -4.42 -1.92 -2.93
CA THR A 12 -3.16 -1.73 -2.23
C THR A 12 -2.01 -2.24 -3.09
N ILE A 13 -1.06 -1.39 -3.40
CA ILE A 13 0.14 -1.73 -4.16
C ILE A 13 1.38 -1.37 -3.33
N VAL A 14 2.28 -2.33 -3.17
CA VAL A 14 3.47 -2.18 -2.32
C VAL A 14 4.72 -2.50 -3.12
N HIS A 15 5.70 -1.60 -3.06
CA HIS A 15 7.03 -1.80 -3.63
C HIS A 15 8.10 -1.52 -2.60
N GLY A 16 9.16 -2.33 -2.59
CA GLY A 16 10.43 -1.96 -1.96
C GLY A 16 11.32 -1.25 -2.97
N VAL A 17 11.64 0.02 -2.75
CA VAL A 17 12.55 0.78 -3.61
C VAL A 17 13.97 0.67 -3.06
N ILE A 18 14.84 -0.01 -3.79
CA ILE A 18 16.24 -0.23 -3.43
C ILE A 18 17.10 0.37 -4.54
N MET A 19 17.95 1.36 -4.22
CA MET A 19 18.79 2.05 -5.22
C MET A 19 17.96 2.54 -6.43
N ASN A 20 16.81 3.15 -6.17
CA ASN A 20 15.84 3.62 -7.17
C ASN A 20 15.16 2.52 -8.03
N LEU A 21 15.42 1.24 -7.77
CA LEU A 21 14.74 0.13 -8.41
C LEU A 21 13.52 -0.29 -7.58
N PRO A 22 12.27 -0.15 -8.09
CA PRO A 22 11.09 -0.67 -7.41
C PRO A 22 11.00 -2.19 -7.57
N VAL A 23 10.94 -2.90 -6.45
CA VAL A 23 10.72 -4.34 -6.40
C VAL A 23 9.30 -4.59 -5.87
N PRO A 24 8.42 -5.30 -6.61
CA PRO A 24 7.05 -5.51 -6.18
C PRO A 24 7.00 -6.43 -4.95
N PHE A 25 6.16 -6.07 -3.98
CA PHE A 25 5.81 -6.91 -2.83
C PHE A 25 4.37 -7.42 -3.01
N PRO A 26 4.17 -8.67 -3.46
CA PRO A 26 2.83 -9.19 -3.69
C PRO A 26 2.09 -9.34 -2.36
N LEU A 27 0.89 -8.76 -2.29
CA LEU A 27 -0.03 -8.95 -1.17
C LEU A 27 -0.96 -10.13 -1.45
N PRO A 28 -1.26 -11.00 -0.46
CA PRO A 28 -2.21 -12.09 -0.63
C PRO A 28 -3.63 -11.61 -1.00
N GLN A 29 -4.04 -10.46 -0.44
CA GLN A 29 -5.25 -9.73 -0.81
C GLN A 29 -4.89 -8.24 -1.01
N PRO A 30 -4.85 -7.75 -2.26
CA PRO A 30 -4.57 -6.34 -2.53
C PRO A 30 -5.81 -5.44 -2.37
N ASP A 31 -7.03 -5.98 -2.47
CA ASP A 31 -8.25 -5.19 -2.30
C ASP A 31 -8.46 -4.85 -0.82
N ALA A 32 -8.20 -3.58 -0.48
CA ALA A 32 -8.32 -3.07 0.88
C ALA A 32 -9.76 -3.11 1.41
N CYS A 33 -10.77 -3.18 0.53
CA CYS A 33 -12.17 -3.23 0.89
C CYS A 33 -12.63 -4.65 1.25
N LYS A 34 -12.02 -5.72 0.69
CA LYS A 34 -12.52 -7.10 0.80
C LYS A 34 -12.30 -7.76 2.17
N ASP A 35 -11.21 -7.47 2.86
CA ASP A 35 -10.88 -8.15 4.13
C ASP A 35 -11.21 -7.32 5.38
N ASN A 36 -11.39 -6.01 5.23
CA ASN A 36 -11.55 -5.08 6.34
C ASN A 36 -12.84 -4.25 6.28
N GLY A 37 -13.72 -4.50 5.30
CA GLY A 37 -15.02 -3.83 5.19
C GLY A 37 -14.88 -2.32 5.34
N LEU A 38 -14.00 -1.70 4.55
CA LEU A 38 -13.73 -0.27 4.60
C LEU A 38 -15.03 0.51 4.40
N THR A 39 -15.63 0.95 5.49
CA THR A 39 -16.87 1.72 5.47
C THR A 39 -16.49 3.19 5.42
N CYS A 40 -16.92 3.90 4.38
CA CYS A 40 -16.61 5.31 4.23
C CYS A 40 -17.42 6.17 5.21
N PRO A 41 -16.84 7.27 5.76
CA PRO A 41 -15.48 7.75 5.52
C PRO A 41 -14.43 6.87 6.23
N LEU A 42 -13.34 6.51 5.52
CA LEU A 42 -12.27 5.63 6.01
C LEU A 42 -11.78 6.09 7.39
N PRO A 43 -12.16 5.41 8.49
CA PRO A 43 -11.87 5.93 9.82
C PRO A 43 -10.40 5.70 10.17
N LYS A 44 -9.87 4.50 9.85
CA LYS A 44 -8.46 4.09 10.04
C LYS A 44 -8.13 2.91 9.10
N TYR A 45 -6.98 2.96 8.44
CA TYR A 45 -6.44 1.85 7.66
C TYR A 45 -5.28 1.21 8.44
N HIS A 46 -5.40 -0.08 8.74
CA HIS A 46 -4.38 -0.87 9.41
C HIS A 46 -3.91 -1.97 8.46
N THR A 47 -2.60 -2.14 8.38
CA THR A 47 -1.98 -3.16 7.53
C THR A 47 -0.72 -3.69 8.19
N THR A 48 -0.32 -4.89 7.78
CA THR A 48 0.91 -5.55 8.24
C THR A 48 1.63 -6.11 7.03
N MET A 49 2.95 -5.96 7.01
CA MET A 49 3.80 -6.52 5.98
C MET A 49 4.86 -7.40 6.66
N PRO A 50 4.90 -8.71 6.37
CA PRO A 50 5.89 -9.59 6.96
C PRO A 50 7.29 -9.28 6.41
N ILE A 51 8.28 -9.18 7.30
CA ILE A 51 9.69 -9.12 6.92
C ILE A 51 10.24 -10.55 6.90
N LEU A 52 10.56 -11.07 5.71
CA LEU A 52 11.10 -12.42 5.55
C LEU A 52 12.61 -12.43 5.80
N LYS A 53 13.11 -13.52 6.41
CA LYS A 53 14.55 -13.74 6.62
C LYS A 53 15.37 -13.81 5.34
N SER A 54 14.72 -14.10 4.21
CA SER A 54 15.33 -14.11 2.89
C SER A 54 15.60 -12.71 2.33
N TYR A 55 15.06 -11.65 2.96
CA TYR A 55 15.29 -10.31 2.50
C TYR A 55 16.72 -9.84 2.78
N PRO A 56 17.36 -9.17 1.82
CA PRO A 56 18.72 -8.69 2.00
C PRO A 56 18.77 -7.61 3.07
N LYS A 57 19.88 -7.56 3.81
CA LYS A 57 20.16 -6.48 4.77
C LYS A 57 20.47 -5.21 3.99
N VAL A 58 19.48 -4.34 3.84
CA VAL A 58 19.58 -3.15 2.99
C VAL A 58 18.69 -2.02 3.51
N LYS A 59 19.01 -0.79 3.12
CA LYS A 59 18.07 0.33 3.22
C LYS A 59 17.06 0.21 2.08
N VAL A 60 15.79 0.38 2.39
CA VAL A 60 14.69 0.30 1.42
C VAL A 60 13.69 1.39 1.74
N ASP A 61 13.17 2.06 0.71
CA ASP A 61 11.98 2.89 0.87
C ASP A 61 10.77 2.04 0.49
N VAL A 62 9.90 1.76 1.45
CA VAL A 62 8.65 1.04 1.18
C VAL A 62 7.65 2.02 0.59
N LYS A 63 7.39 1.90 -0.71
CA LYS A 63 6.35 2.64 -1.41
C LYS A 63 5.01 1.95 -1.20
N TRP A 64 4.09 2.64 -0.54
CA TRP A 64 2.74 2.16 -0.25
C TRP A 64 1.71 3.02 -0.96
N GLU A 65 0.94 2.39 -1.86
CA GLU A 65 -0.06 3.05 -2.68
C GLU A 65 -1.44 2.45 -2.38
N LEU A 66 -2.45 3.31 -2.22
CA LEU A 66 -3.86 2.95 -2.26
C LEU A 66 -4.45 3.63 -3.49
N LYS A 67 -4.89 2.84 -4.46
CA LYS A 67 -5.46 3.33 -5.71
C LYS A 67 -6.96 3.04 -5.76
N ASP A 68 -7.74 3.96 -6.32
CA ASP A 68 -9.16 3.69 -6.59
C ASP A 68 -9.36 2.87 -7.88
N GLU A 69 -10.62 2.58 -8.25
CA GLU A 69 -10.95 1.83 -9.46
C GLU A 69 -10.50 2.48 -10.78
N ALA A 70 -10.13 3.78 -10.77
CA ALA A 70 -9.57 4.48 -11.91
C ALA A 70 -8.02 4.45 -11.92
N SER A 71 -7.40 3.72 -10.99
CA SER A 71 -5.95 3.69 -10.76
C SER A 71 -5.34 5.02 -10.30
N GLU A 72 -6.18 5.92 -9.76
CA GLU A 72 -5.71 7.18 -9.19
C GLU A 72 -5.25 6.97 -7.74
N ASP A 73 -4.13 7.60 -7.36
CA ASP A 73 -3.61 7.49 -6.01
C ASP A 73 -4.49 8.26 -5.01
N LEU A 74 -5.19 7.53 -4.16
CA LEU A 74 -5.84 8.07 -2.96
C LEU A 74 -4.81 8.33 -1.85
N VAL A 75 -3.82 7.45 -1.75
CA VAL A 75 -2.66 7.56 -0.86
C VAL A 75 -1.43 7.06 -1.61
N CYS A 76 -0.34 7.81 -1.56
CA CYS A 76 0.98 7.36 -2.02
C CYS A 76 2.04 7.88 -1.04
N ILE A 77 2.64 6.96 -0.28
CA ILE A 77 3.65 7.30 0.73
C ILE A 77 4.92 6.47 0.56
N LEU A 78 6.06 7.05 0.98
CA LEU A 78 7.34 6.37 1.07
C LEU A 78 7.73 6.26 2.54
N ILE A 79 7.97 5.03 3.00
CA ILE A 79 8.36 4.74 4.38
C ILE A 79 9.81 4.26 4.37
N PRO A 80 10.78 5.06 4.83
CA PRO A 80 12.16 4.64 4.88
C PRO A 80 12.34 3.56 5.95
N ALA A 81 12.96 2.44 5.57
CA ALA A 81 13.22 1.31 6.44
C ALA A 81 14.64 0.74 6.25
N ARG A 82 15.10 -0.01 7.25
CA ARG A 82 16.31 -0.81 7.17
C ARG A 82 15.96 -2.25 7.52
N LEU A 83 16.12 -3.15 6.56
CA LEU A 83 15.95 -4.58 6.78
C LEU A 83 17.24 -5.13 7.44
N GLN A 84 17.08 -5.97 8.47
CA GLN A 84 18.17 -6.49 9.30
C GLN A 84 18.26 -8.00 9.30
#